data_AF-A0A2V7HQ11-F1
#
_entry.id   AF-A0A2V7HQ11-F1
#
_cell.length_a   1.000
_cell.length_b   1.000
_cell.length_c   1.000
_cell.angle_alpha   90.00
_cell.angle_beta   90.00
_cell.angle_gamma   90.00
#
_symmetry.space_group_name_H-M   'P 1'
#
loop_
_entity.id
_entity.type
_entity.pdbx_description
1 polymer ?
#
loop_
_entity_poly.entity_id
_entity_poly.type
_entity_poly.pdbx_seq_one_letter_code
_entity_poly.pdbx_strand_id
1 'polypeptide(L)'
;INSTLGIGGLFDIAKQEFGLDKTKVDFGQTLGKWGLGPGPYLILPFLPPLTVRDGIGYGVDGAMDPLSYVLPFIWDRIGMKIGDTINDRSLNLDLFQGFEETTVDLYSAVRNGYLQRRYNRIHGSP
;
A
#
# COMPACT_ATOMS: atom_id res chain seq x y z
N ILE A 1 -7.52 15.74 -12.99
CA ILE A 1 -6.34 16.59 -13.33
C ILE A 1 -5.27 15.73 -13.99
N ASN A 2 -4.64 14.80 -13.26
CA ASN A 2 -3.58 13.95 -13.86
C ASN A 2 -4.09 13.07 -15.00
N SER A 3 -5.25 12.43 -14.86
CA SER A 3 -5.80 11.60 -15.96
C SER A 3 -6.22 12.40 -17.20
N THR A 4 -6.60 13.68 -17.03
CA THR A 4 -7.12 14.53 -18.10
C THR A 4 -6.03 15.41 -18.71
N LEU A 5 -5.40 16.26 -17.91
CA LEU A 5 -4.34 17.18 -18.34
C LEU A 5 -2.98 16.49 -18.37
N GLY A 6 -2.72 15.54 -17.47
CA GLY A 6 -1.45 14.83 -17.35
C GLY A 6 -1.32 13.61 -18.26
N ILE A 7 -2.07 13.57 -19.37
CA ILE A 7 -2.04 12.50 -20.38
C ILE A 7 -2.20 11.11 -19.74
N GLY A 8 -3.39 10.84 -19.18
CA GLY A 8 -3.65 9.56 -18.51
C GLY A 8 -2.93 9.36 -17.18
N GLY A 9 -2.24 10.39 -16.67
CA GLY A 9 -1.52 10.35 -15.40
C GLY A 9 0.00 10.15 -15.53
N LEU A 10 0.55 10.21 -16.75
CA LEU A 10 1.99 10.21 -16.99
C LEU A 10 2.68 11.46 -16.42
N PHE A 11 1.97 12.59 -16.37
CA PHE A 11 2.47 13.84 -15.81
C PHE A 11 1.65 14.25 -14.57
N ASP A 12 2.33 14.62 -13.49
CA ASP A 12 1.72 15.05 -12.23
C ASP A 12 1.38 16.55 -12.23
N ILE A 13 0.47 16.94 -13.12
CA ILE A 13 0.03 18.33 -13.27
C ILE A 13 -0.72 18.84 -12.02
N ALA A 14 -1.40 17.94 -11.29
CA ALA A 14 -2.08 18.27 -10.04
C ALA A 14 -1.12 18.85 -9.00
N LYS A 15 0.09 18.29 -8.89
CA LYS A 15 1.10 18.84 -7.99
C LYS A 15 1.73 20.11 -8.55
N GLN A 16 2.14 20.09 -9.81
CA GLN A 16 2.94 21.18 -10.40
C GLN A 16 2.18 22.49 -10.52
N GLU A 17 0.94 22.44 -11.02
CA GLU A 17 0.17 23.65 -11.35
C GLU A 17 -0.85 24.02 -10.27
N PHE A 18 -1.26 23.05 -9.44
CA PHE A 18 -2.32 23.26 -8.45
C PHE A 18 -1.86 23.06 -7.00
N GLY A 19 -0.59 22.68 -6.77
CA GLY A 19 -0.05 22.48 -5.42
C GLY A 19 -0.76 21.37 -4.62
N LEU A 20 -1.42 20.43 -5.30
CA LEU A 20 -2.20 19.37 -4.65
C LEU A 20 -1.30 18.16 -4.36
N ASP A 21 -0.99 17.95 -3.08
CA ASP A 21 -0.23 16.77 -2.65
C ASP A 21 -1.06 15.50 -2.65
N LYS A 22 -0.43 14.41 -3.12
CA LYS A 22 -1.05 13.08 -3.17
C LYS A 22 -1.12 12.46 -1.79
N THR A 23 -2.33 12.31 -1.25
CA THR A 23 -2.57 11.54 -0.03
C THR A 23 -3.22 10.20 -0.38
N LYS A 24 -2.62 9.10 0.10
CA LYS A 24 -3.14 7.74 -0.16
C LYS A 24 -3.99 7.27 1.02
N VAL A 25 -5.31 7.46 0.90
CA VAL A 25 -6.33 6.88 1.79
C VAL A 25 -6.86 5.59 1.16
N ASP A 26 -7.12 4.59 1.98
CA ASP A 26 -7.61 3.27 1.58
C ASP A 26 -8.74 2.81 2.51
N PHE A 27 -9.57 1.84 2.09
CA PHE A 27 -10.76 1.45 2.87
C PHE A 27 -10.41 0.87 4.24
N GLY A 28 -9.22 0.26 4.41
CA GLY A 28 -8.74 -0.19 5.71
C GLY A 28 -8.52 0.97 6.70
N GLN A 29 -8.10 2.15 6.20
CA GLN A 29 -8.00 3.36 7.02
C GLN A 29 -9.39 3.87 7.42
N THR A 30 -10.34 3.83 6.49
CA THR A 30 -11.74 4.18 6.75
C THR A 30 -12.31 3.32 7.87
N LEU A 31 -12.16 1.99 7.78
CA LEU A 31 -12.59 1.07 8.83
C LEU A 31 -11.90 1.36 10.18
N GLY A 32 -10.60 1.68 10.15
CA GLY A 32 -9.85 2.08 11.33
C GLY A 32 -10.38 3.34 12.00
N LYS A 33 -10.75 4.36 11.21
CA LYS A 33 -11.39 5.59 11.70
C LYS A 33 -12.76 5.31 12.34
N TRP A 34 -13.47 4.28 11.87
CA TRP A 34 -14.77 3.85 12.39
C TRP A 34 -14.65 2.91 13.60
N GLY A 35 -13.46 2.75 14.17
CA GLY A 35 -13.23 1.98 15.39
C GLY A 35 -12.95 0.50 15.16
N LEU A 36 -12.86 0.02 13.91
CA LEU A 36 -12.46 -1.35 13.66
C LEU A 36 -10.95 -1.52 13.93
N GLY A 37 -10.64 -2.36 14.91
CA GLY A 37 -9.26 -2.72 15.26
C GLY A 37 -8.52 -3.38 14.07
N PRO A 38 -7.18 -3.37 14.08
CA PRO A 38 -6.38 -3.97 13.00
C PRO A 38 -6.63 -5.49 12.88
N GLY A 39 -6.86 -6.17 14.01
CA GLY A 39 -6.85 -7.63 14.08
C GLY A 39 -5.43 -8.20 13.95
N PRO A 40 -5.30 -9.51 13.68
CA PRO A 40 -4.01 -10.17 13.51
C PRO A 40 -3.16 -9.52 12.41
N TYR A 41 -1.86 -9.42 12.66
CA TYR A 41 -0.87 -9.01 11.69
C TYR A 41 -0.40 -10.22 10.87
N LEU A 42 -0.32 -10.05 9.56
CA LEU A 42 -0.05 -11.11 8.59
C LEU A 42 1.07 -10.67 7.64
N ILE A 43 1.93 -11.63 7.31
CA ILE A 43 2.89 -11.53 6.21
C ILE A 43 2.52 -12.65 5.24
N LEU A 44 2.13 -12.27 4.02
CA LEU A 44 1.72 -13.21 2.98
C LEU A 44 2.69 -13.12 1.80
N PRO A 45 2.93 -14.21 1.06
CA PRO A 45 3.75 -14.17 -0.14
C PRO A 45 3.29 -13.08 -1.12
N PHE A 46 4.24 -12.31 -1.65
CA PHE A 46 4.03 -11.24 -2.64
C PHE A 46 3.09 -10.10 -2.20
N LEU A 47 2.73 -10.04 -0.92
CA LEU A 47 1.94 -8.95 -0.35
C LEU A 47 2.77 -8.19 0.68
N PRO A 48 2.53 -6.87 0.80
CA PRO A 48 3.13 -6.10 1.87
C PRO A 48 2.63 -6.58 3.24
N PRO A 49 3.37 -6.29 4.33
CA PRO A 49 2.86 -6.31 5.69
C PRO A 49 1.41 -5.78 5.77
N LEU A 50 0.51 -6.56 6.36
CA LEU A 50 -0.89 -6.16 6.49
C LEU A 50 -1.55 -6.71 7.74
N THR A 51 -2.71 -6.15 8.09
CA THR A 51 -3.59 -6.71 9.13
C THR A 51 -4.87 -7.26 8.49
N VAL A 52 -5.63 -8.09 9.22
CA VAL A 52 -6.91 -8.62 8.71
C VAL A 52 -7.84 -7.49 8.23
N ARG A 53 -7.94 -6.39 9.00
CA ARG A 53 -8.71 -5.20 8.58
C ARG A 53 -8.20 -4.63 7.26
N ASP A 54 -6.89 -4.50 7.12
CA ASP A 54 -6.29 -3.95 5.90
C ASP A 54 -6.48 -4.89 4.71
N GLY A 55 -6.50 -6.21 4.94
CA GLY A 55 -6.86 -7.22 3.94
C GLY A 55 -8.30 -7.08 3.43
N ILE A 56 -9.26 -6.86 4.34
CA ILE A 56 -10.66 -6.54 3.96
C ILE A 56 -10.68 -5.24 3.15
N GLY A 57 -9.95 -4.22 3.61
CA GLY A 57 -9.76 -2.96 2.89
C GLY A 57 -9.32 -3.16 1.45
N TYR A 58 -8.25 -3.94 1.24
CA TYR A 58 -7.75 -4.26 -0.09
C TYR A 58 -8.78 -4.94 -1.00
N GLY A 59 -9.63 -5.82 -0.45
CA GLY A 59 -10.69 -6.47 -1.21
C GLY A 59 -11.74 -5.46 -1.70
N VAL A 60 -12.16 -4.54 -0.82
CA VAL A 60 -13.12 -3.49 -1.16
C VAL A 60 -12.53 -2.49 -2.15
N ASP A 61 -11.31 -2.01 -1.89
CA ASP A 61 -10.60 -1.07 -2.79
C ASP A 61 -10.42 -1.69 -4.19
N GLY A 62 -10.09 -2.99 -4.26
CA GLY A 62 -9.94 -3.69 -5.54
C GLY A 62 -11.26 -3.87 -6.30
N ALA A 63 -12.38 -4.08 -5.59
CA ALA A 63 -13.71 -4.16 -6.20
C ALA A 63 -14.23 -2.80 -6.69
N MET A 64 -13.77 -1.70 -6.07
CA MET A 64 -14.16 -0.33 -6.42
C MET A 64 -13.18 0.36 -7.38
N ASP A 65 -12.06 -0.29 -7.72
CA ASP A 65 -11.07 0.25 -8.65
C ASP A 65 -11.67 0.38 -10.07
N PRO A 66 -11.73 1.59 -10.67
CA PRO A 66 -12.27 1.78 -12.02
C PRO A 66 -11.55 0.94 -13.08
N LEU A 67 -10.28 0.61 -12.85
CA LEU A 67 -9.55 -0.28 -13.76
C LEU A 67 -10.22 -1.65 -13.81
N SER A 68 -10.89 -2.13 -12.73
CA SER A 68 -11.60 -3.43 -12.65
C SER A 68 -12.58 -3.65 -13.80
N TYR A 69 -13.16 -2.57 -14.29
CA TYR A 69 -14.13 -2.58 -15.38
C TYR A 69 -13.49 -2.52 -16.78
N VAL A 70 -12.25 -2.05 -16.90
CA VAL A 70 -11.57 -1.81 -18.20
C VAL A 70 -10.55 -2.91 -18.54
N LEU A 71 -9.91 -3.50 -17.53
CA LEU A 71 -8.99 -4.63 -17.68
C LEU A 71 -9.63 -5.88 -17.06
N PRO A 72 -10.45 -6.64 -17.80
CA PRO A 72 -11.23 -7.77 -17.27
C PRO A 72 -10.37 -8.97 -16.85
N PHE A 73 -9.10 -9.02 -17.30
CA PHE A 73 -8.18 -10.11 -16.96
C PHE A 73 -7.52 -9.85 -15.61
N ILE A 74 -8.12 -10.39 -14.56
CA ILE A 74 -7.56 -10.40 -13.18
C ILE A 74 -6.10 -10.90 -13.15
N TRP A 75 -5.75 -11.85 -14.02
CA TRP A 75 -4.41 -12.43 -14.11
C TRP A 75 -3.34 -11.41 -14.50
N ASP A 76 -3.65 -10.45 -15.39
CA ASP A 76 -2.68 -9.42 -15.79
C ASP A 76 -2.38 -8.48 -14.63
N ARG A 77 -3.37 -8.16 -13.80
CA ARG A 77 -3.16 -7.33 -12.61
C ARG A 77 -2.37 -8.02 -11.52
N ILE A 78 -2.67 -9.29 -11.29
CA ILE A 78 -1.92 -10.10 -10.34
C ILE A 78 -0.46 -10.20 -10.83
N GLY A 79 -0.25 -10.46 -12.13
CA GLY A 79 1.06 -10.50 -12.75
C GLY A 79 1.83 -9.19 -12.60
N MET A 80 1.22 -8.05 -12.94
CA MET A 80 1.85 -6.73 -12.77
C MET A 80 2.20 -6.46 -11.30
N LYS A 81 1.28 -6.71 -10.37
CA LYS A 81 1.51 -6.46 -8.94
C LYS A 81 2.61 -7.35 -8.35
N ILE A 82 2.68 -8.61 -8.78
CA ILE A 82 3.78 -9.52 -8.42
C ILE A 82 5.09 -8.99 -9.01
N GLY A 83 5.09 -8.59 -10.28
CA GLY A 83 6.23 -7.99 -10.96
C GLY A 83 6.76 -6.76 -10.22
N ASP A 84 5.88 -5.82 -9.89
CA ASP A 84 6.21 -4.62 -9.11
C ASP A 84 6.80 -4.97 -7.74
N THR A 85 6.21 -5.95 -7.04
CA THR A 85 6.69 -6.36 -5.72
C THR A 85 8.09 -6.98 -5.79
N ILE A 86 8.35 -7.79 -6.81
CA ILE A 86 9.66 -8.39 -7.05
C ILE A 86 10.68 -7.30 -7.43
N ASN A 87 10.27 -6.36 -8.28
CA ASN A 87 11.11 -5.26 -8.72
C ASN A 87 11.45 -4.29 -7.56
N ASP A 88 10.49 -3.95 -6.72
CA ASP A 88 10.73 -3.14 -5.53
C ASP A 88 11.71 -3.84 -4.58
N ARG A 89 11.58 -5.16 -4.42
CA ARG A 89 12.51 -5.92 -3.59
C ARG A 89 13.90 -5.96 -4.20
N SER A 90 14.03 -6.15 -5.51
CA SER A 90 15.32 -6.18 -6.20
C SER A 90 16.05 -4.84 -6.12
N LEU A 91 15.32 -3.72 -6.25
CA LEU A 91 15.87 -2.37 -6.15
C LEU A 91 16.31 -1.98 -4.72
N ASN A 92 15.89 -2.72 -3.70
CA ASN A 92 16.17 -2.42 -2.30
C ASN A 92 16.85 -3.59 -1.55
N LEU A 93 17.48 -4.53 -2.27
CA LEU A 93 18.06 -5.75 -1.72
C LEU A 93 19.03 -5.49 -0.55
N ASP A 94 19.95 -4.54 -0.71
CA ASP A 94 20.97 -4.22 0.31
C ASP A 94 20.36 -3.67 1.61
N LEU A 95 19.29 -2.87 1.49
CA LEU A 95 18.55 -2.35 2.64
C LEU A 95 17.86 -3.49 3.41
N PHE A 96 17.29 -4.45 2.70
CA PHE A 96 16.63 -5.60 3.32
C PHE A 96 17.64 -6.54 4.00
N GLN A 97 18.75 -6.86 3.33
CA GLN A 97 19.80 -7.73 3.88
C GLN A 97 20.47 -7.11 5.11
N GLY A 98 20.86 -5.83 5.03
CA GLY A 98 21.48 -5.14 6.17
C GLY A 98 20.55 -5.02 7.39
N PHE A 99 19.24 -4.88 7.17
CA PHE A 99 18.26 -4.83 8.26
C PHE A 99 17.99 -6.21 8.88
N GLU A 100 18.03 -7.28 8.08
CA GLU A 100 17.92 -8.67 8.55
C GLU A 100 19.14 -9.09 9.37
N GLU A 101 20.35 -8.76 8.91
CA GLU A 101 21.61 -9.13 9.60
C GLU A 101 21.81 -8.41 10.94
N THR A 102 21.23 -7.22 11.10
CA THR A 102 21.40 -6.39 12.30
C THR A 102 20.32 -6.60 13.37
N THR A 103 19.23 -7.30 13.05
CA THR A 103 18.05 -7.41 13.93
C THR A 103 17.84 -8.83 14.44
N VAL A 104 17.86 -9.00 15.77
CA VAL A 104 17.65 -10.31 16.42
C VAL A 104 16.23 -10.86 16.22
N ASP A 105 15.21 -9.99 16.19
CA ASP A 105 13.81 -10.34 15.89
C ASP A 105 13.25 -9.41 14.82
N LEU A 106 13.54 -9.76 13.56
CA LEU A 106 13.07 -9.02 12.39
C LEU A 106 11.54 -8.96 12.31
N TYR A 107 10.85 -10.05 12.67
CA TYR A 107 9.39 -10.10 12.57
C TYR A 107 8.73 -9.07 13.49
N SER A 108 9.14 -9.03 14.76
CA SER A 108 8.60 -8.07 15.72
C SER A 108 8.95 -6.63 15.35
N ALA A 109 10.17 -6.38 14.87
CA ALA A 109 10.58 -5.05 14.42
C ALA A 109 9.71 -4.55 13.25
N VAL A 110 9.54 -5.36 12.21
CA VAL A 110 8.71 -5.01 11.04
C VAL A 110 7.24 -4.85 11.45
N ARG A 111 6.71 -5.76 12.28
CA ARG A 111 5.33 -5.69 12.77
C ARG A 111 5.08 -4.38 13.53
N ASN A 112 5.95 -4.02 14.47
CA ASN A 112 5.80 -2.81 15.28
C ASN A 112 5.88 -1.56 14.42
N GLY A 113 6.87 -1.47 13.53
CA GLY A 113 7.00 -0.36 12.58
C GLY A 113 5.78 -0.23 11.67
N TYR A 114 5.27 -1.35 11.15
CA TYR A 114 4.07 -1.38 10.34
C TYR A 114 2.85 -0.84 11.10
N LEU A 115 2.58 -1.36 12.30
CA LEU A 115 1.42 -0.99 13.10
C LEU A 115 1.48 0.49 13.53
N GLN A 116 2.66 0.98 13.92
CA GLN A 116 2.85 2.38 14.27
C GLN A 116 2.59 3.31 13.08
N ARG A 117 3.19 3.00 11.91
CA ARG A 117 2.94 3.76 10.67
C ARG A 117 1.47 3.73 10.29
N ARG A 118 0.80 2.59 10.47
CA ARG A 118 -0.62 2.43 10.15
C ARG A 118 -1.51 3.24 11.09
N TYR A 119 -1.20 3.23 12.39
CA TYR A 119 -1.88 4.03 13.40
C TYR A 119 -1.81 5.53 13.05
N ASN A 120 -0.62 6.04 12.72
CA ASN A 120 -0.43 7.45 12.34
C ASN A 120 -1.21 7.84 11.08
N ARG A 121 -1.28 6.95 10.07
CA ARG A 121 -2.09 7.20 8.86
C ARG A 121 -3.58 7.29 9.16
N ILE A 122 -4.05 6.56 10.17
CA ILE A 122 -5.46 6.56 10.56
C ILE A 122 -5.77 7.76 11.45
N HIS A 123 -4.94 8.07 12.44
CA HIS A 123 -5.27 9.07 13.47
C HIS A 123 -4.67 10.45 13.20
N GLY A 124 -3.74 10.56 12.24
CA GLY A 124 -2.85 11.70 12.12
C GLY A 124 -1.56 11.45 12.89
N SER A 125 -0.45 12.03 12.43
CA SER A 125 0.73 12.16 13.28
C SER A 125 0.40 13.09 14.45
N PRO A 126 0.89 12.81 15.68
CA PRO A 126 0.80 13.78 16.77
C PRO A 126 1.50 15.10 16.43
#